data_AF-A0A3S4ANT9-F1
#
_entry.id   AF-A0A3S4ANT9-F1
#
_cell.length_a   1.000
_cell.length_b   1.000
_cell.length_c   1.000
_cell.angle_alpha   90.00
_cell.angle_beta   90.00
_cell.angle_gamma   90.00
#
_symmetry.space_group_name_H-M   'P 1'
#
loop_
_entity.id
_entity.type
_entity.pdbx_description
1 polymer ?
#
loop_
_entity_poly.entity_id
_entity_poly.type
_entity_poly.pdbx_seq_one_letter_code
_entity_poly.pdbx_strand_id
1 'polypeptide(L)'
;MLDGLWAYGGHWMDHFGHFITETLTSVPTDHVTDEEVRGLVMHPTLPTRHGTPDVWRDRLAELAGLPVARHIVGGVDCFPERLVVSRRRLSLNAFARPGATVLWDRVTRAVVPDPRPEDRVFFSRRRFEADMAAADPEGRNNRSALAWDLDALEASFERAGFTIVHPETMSIDEQIRTVANAAVIAGGSGTALHLAAFATAATRVLELGDIRSGANPVPNQRVVCRARGQEMAYIAAAPDSELSQDERLDRAFADLF
;
A
#
# COMPACT_ATOMS: atom_id res chain seq x y z
N MET A 1 -4.28 31.77 11.26
CA MET A 1 -4.32 32.22 9.85
C MET A 1 -3.08 31.68 9.15
N LEU A 2 -3.24 31.12 7.95
CA LEU A 2 -2.11 30.75 7.08
C LEU A 2 -2.15 31.65 5.84
N ASP A 3 -1.14 32.48 5.65
CA ASP A 3 -1.11 33.45 4.55
C ASP A 3 -0.73 32.78 3.22
N GLY A 4 -1.21 33.35 2.12
CA GLY A 4 -0.95 32.89 0.76
C GLY A 4 -1.82 31.72 0.31
N LEU A 5 -1.40 31.07 -0.77
CA LEU A 5 -2.10 29.92 -1.34
C LEU A 5 -1.61 28.59 -0.74
N TRP A 6 -2.55 27.80 -0.23
CA TRP A 6 -2.29 26.45 0.27
C TRP A 6 -3.08 25.41 -0.52
N ALA A 7 -2.64 24.15 -0.49
CA ALA A 7 -3.36 23.03 -1.09
C ALA A 7 -3.92 22.09 0.00
N TYR A 8 -5.17 21.70 -0.14
CA TYR A 8 -5.78 20.71 0.75
C TYR A 8 -5.35 19.30 0.34
N GLY A 9 -4.69 18.59 1.25
CA GLY A 9 -4.14 17.25 1.03
C GLY A 9 -5.00 16.10 1.57
N GLY A 10 -6.16 16.37 2.18
CA GLY A 10 -6.96 15.33 2.83
C GLY A 10 -6.39 14.92 4.19
N HIS A 11 -6.18 13.62 4.43
CA HIS A 11 -5.68 13.11 5.70
C HIS A 11 -4.21 12.72 5.61
N TRP A 12 -3.42 13.04 6.64
CA TRP A 12 -2.07 12.56 6.85
C TRP A 12 -2.12 11.21 7.59
N MET A 13 -2.25 10.14 6.81
CA MET A 13 -2.52 8.81 7.36
C MET A 13 -1.35 8.25 8.19
N ASP A 14 -1.63 7.71 9.38
CA ASP A 14 -0.66 7.04 10.26
C ASP A 14 -0.46 5.56 9.87
N HIS A 15 -1.43 5.00 9.12
CA HIS A 15 -1.39 3.62 8.68
C HIS A 15 -0.84 3.53 7.25
N PHE A 16 0.20 2.71 7.07
CA PHE A 16 0.98 2.61 5.83
C PHE A 16 0.14 2.48 4.55
N GLY A 17 -0.84 1.57 4.54
CA GLY A 17 -1.67 1.32 3.37
C GLY A 17 -2.64 2.45 3.07
N HIS A 18 -3.14 3.12 4.11
CA HIS A 18 -4.00 4.29 3.98
C HIS A 18 -3.20 5.51 3.51
N PHE A 19 -1.91 5.60 3.87
CA PHE A 19 -1.05 6.65 3.34
C PHE A 19 -0.85 6.51 1.83
N ILE A 20 -0.53 5.30 1.36
CA ILE A 20 -0.38 5.03 -0.07
C ILE A 20 -1.69 5.31 -0.81
N THR A 21 -2.82 4.81 -0.30
CA THR A 21 -4.08 4.81 -1.05
C THR A 21 -4.93 6.06 -0.86
N GLU A 22 -4.81 6.78 0.26
CA GLU A 22 -5.63 7.96 0.57
C GLU A 22 -4.81 9.25 0.64
N THR A 23 -3.64 9.26 1.29
CA THR A 23 -2.81 10.49 1.35
C THR A 23 -2.28 10.83 -0.04
N LEU A 24 -1.53 9.91 -0.68
CA LEU A 24 -0.87 10.18 -1.97
C LEU A 24 -1.86 10.36 -3.14
N THR A 25 -3.13 10.01 -2.98
CA THR A 25 -4.14 10.17 -4.03
C THR A 25 -5.06 11.38 -3.81
N SER A 26 -4.95 12.06 -2.67
CA SER A 26 -5.74 13.25 -2.33
C SER A 26 -5.01 14.55 -2.57
N VAL A 27 -3.67 14.52 -2.62
CA VAL A 27 -2.86 15.72 -2.86
C VAL A 27 -3.07 16.23 -4.31
N PRO A 28 -3.39 17.53 -4.49
CA PRO A 28 -3.46 18.13 -5.82
C PRO A 28 -2.13 18.03 -6.55
N THR A 29 -2.15 17.62 -7.82
CA THR A 29 -0.93 17.55 -8.66
C THR A 29 -1.02 18.38 -9.93
N ASP A 30 -2.19 18.91 -10.23
CA ASP A 30 -2.40 19.78 -11.40
C ASP A 30 -2.20 21.24 -10.97
N HIS A 31 -1.54 22.03 -11.80
CA HIS A 31 -1.45 23.47 -11.62
C HIS A 31 -2.80 24.09 -11.97
N VAL A 32 -3.47 24.69 -10.98
CA VAL A 32 -4.74 25.41 -11.17
C VAL A 32 -4.55 26.92 -11.26
N THR A 33 -3.34 27.40 -10.99
CA THR A 33 -2.94 28.81 -10.99
C THR A 33 -1.41 28.89 -11.18
N ASP A 34 -0.93 30.01 -11.68
CA ASP A 34 0.50 30.33 -11.80
C ASP A 34 1.14 30.68 -10.46
N GLU A 35 0.33 30.90 -9.42
CA GLU A 35 0.82 31.17 -8.09
C GLU A 35 1.40 29.92 -7.40
N GLU A 36 2.52 30.12 -6.71
CA GLU A 36 3.18 29.07 -5.93
C GLU A 36 2.33 28.64 -4.72
N VAL A 37 2.08 27.32 -4.61
CA VAL A 37 1.47 26.73 -3.43
C VAL A 37 2.50 26.66 -2.31
N ARG A 38 2.25 27.36 -1.20
CA ARG A 38 3.18 27.45 -0.06
C ARG A 38 3.34 26.15 0.70
N GLY A 39 2.33 25.30 0.68
CA GLY A 39 2.34 24.06 1.44
C GLY A 39 1.01 23.31 1.40
N LEU A 40 0.92 22.26 2.20
CA LEU A 40 -0.27 21.44 2.35
C LEU A 40 -1.00 21.73 3.66
N VAL A 41 -2.34 21.75 3.63
CA VAL A 41 -3.21 21.68 4.81
C VAL A 41 -3.87 20.31 4.82
N MET A 42 -3.74 19.57 5.93
CA MET A 42 -4.17 18.17 6.03
C MET A 42 -4.78 17.89 7.41
N HIS A 43 -5.62 16.88 7.53
CA HIS A 43 -6.13 16.42 8.82
C HIS A 43 -5.31 15.24 9.36
N PRO A 44 -5.21 15.09 10.68
CA PRO A 44 -4.61 13.90 11.29
C PRO A 44 -5.47 12.66 11.02
N THR A 45 -4.87 11.49 11.19
CA THR A 45 -5.64 10.24 11.32
C THR A 45 -6.36 10.24 12.65
N LEU A 46 -7.55 9.61 12.71
CA LEU A 46 -8.25 9.36 13.96
C LEU A 46 -8.33 7.86 14.23
N PRO A 47 -7.86 7.35 15.40
CA PRO A 47 -7.11 8.08 16.43
C PRO A 47 -5.67 8.39 15.98
N THR A 48 -5.14 9.54 16.39
CA THR A 48 -3.77 9.94 16.10
C THR A 48 -2.79 9.08 16.92
N ARG A 49 -1.82 8.45 16.26
CA ARG A 49 -0.74 7.74 16.94
C ARG A 49 0.39 8.71 17.26
N HIS A 50 0.49 9.11 18.52
CA HIS A 50 1.59 9.97 18.99
C HIS A 50 2.86 9.14 19.26
N GLY A 51 4.03 9.65 18.85
CA GLY A 51 5.32 9.23 19.42
C GLY A 51 6.22 8.29 18.60
N THR A 52 5.85 7.90 17.38
CA THR A 52 6.76 7.12 16.50
C THR A 52 7.39 8.03 15.44
N PRO A 53 8.72 8.02 15.25
CA PRO A 53 9.34 8.75 14.15
C PRO A 53 8.76 8.30 12.80
N ASP A 54 8.31 9.27 12.01
CA ASP A 54 7.57 9.09 10.77
C ASP A 54 8.46 8.83 9.55
N VAL A 55 9.59 8.14 9.75
CA VAL A 55 10.65 8.00 8.76
C VAL A 55 10.12 7.52 7.41
N TRP A 56 9.20 6.55 7.43
CA TRP A 56 8.62 6.04 6.19
C TRP A 56 7.63 7.01 5.53
N ARG A 57 6.86 7.79 6.29
CA ARG A 57 5.91 8.79 5.75
C ARG A 57 6.64 9.95 5.13
N ASP A 58 7.64 10.46 5.83
CA ASP A 58 8.48 11.55 5.35
C ASP A 58 9.25 11.11 4.10
N ARG A 59 9.78 9.87 4.09
CA ARG A 59 10.44 9.34 2.90
C ARG A 59 9.50 9.19 1.71
N LEU A 60 8.28 8.65 1.90
CA LEU A 60 7.29 8.57 0.82
C LEU A 60 6.86 9.96 0.34
N ALA A 61 6.69 10.92 1.24
CA ALA A 61 6.34 12.30 0.92
C ALA A 61 7.44 13.00 0.11
N GLU A 62 8.70 12.80 0.51
CA GLU A 62 9.88 13.28 -0.22
C GLU A 62 9.92 12.69 -1.64
N LEU A 63 9.82 11.37 -1.77
CA LEU A 63 9.83 10.67 -3.06
C LEU A 63 8.65 11.07 -3.97
N ALA A 64 7.50 11.41 -3.37
CA ALA A 64 6.33 11.93 -4.10
C ALA A 64 6.50 13.41 -4.52
N GLY A 65 7.51 14.10 -4.01
CA GLY A 65 7.73 15.53 -4.22
C GLY A 65 6.70 16.41 -3.51
N LEU A 66 6.23 15.99 -2.34
CA LEU A 66 5.32 16.80 -1.53
C LEU A 66 6.05 17.99 -0.91
N PRO A 67 5.38 19.15 -0.76
CA PRO A 67 5.95 20.30 -0.07
C PRO A 67 6.44 19.95 1.34
N VAL A 68 7.58 20.53 1.75
CA VAL A 68 8.10 20.41 3.12
C VAL A 68 7.15 21.08 4.11
N ALA A 69 6.60 22.24 3.73
CA ALA A 69 5.59 22.93 4.52
C ALA A 69 4.27 22.16 4.52
N ARG A 70 3.96 21.52 5.66
CA ARG A 70 2.72 20.76 5.89
C ARG A 70 2.11 21.20 7.21
N HIS A 71 0.87 21.65 7.17
CA HIS A 71 0.08 21.98 8.35
C HIS A 71 -0.95 20.88 8.61
N ILE A 72 -0.71 20.09 9.67
CA ILE A 72 -1.67 19.07 10.13
C ILE A 72 -2.63 19.73 11.12
N VAL A 73 -3.89 19.87 10.72
CA VAL A 73 -4.94 20.54 11.48
C VAL A 73 -5.21 19.78 12.78
N GLY A 74 -4.63 20.27 13.88
CA GLY A 74 -4.78 19.70 15.21
C GLY A 74 -6.02 20.20 15.95
N GLY A 75 -5.97 20.21 17.28
CA GLY A 75 -7.06 20.65 18.16
C GLY A 75 -7.35 22.17 18.15
N VAL A 76 -6.84 22.90 17.16
CA VAL A 76 -7.09 24.33 16.96
C VAL A 76 -7.51 24.58 15.53
N ASP A 77 -8.46 25.50 15.35
CA ASP A 77 -8.98 25.84 14.03
C ASP A 77 -7.88 26.42 13.12
N CYS A 78 -7.87 25.98 11.87
CA CYS A 78 -6.95 26.44 10.85
C CYS A 78 -7.71 27.20 9.77
N PHE A 79 -7.26 28.42 9.49
CA PHE A 79 -7.88 29.33 8.52
C PHE A 79 -6.83 29.72 7.46
N PRO A 80 -6.72 29.00 6.34
CA PRO A 80 -5.91 29.42 5.21
C PRO A 80 -6.56 30.60 4.48
N GLU A 81 -5.75 31.59 4.08
CA GLU A 81 -6.21 32.76 3.31
C GLU A 81 -6.86 32.31 2.01
N ARG A 82 -6.21 31.39 1.28
CA ARG A 82 -6.77 30.71 0.12
C ARG A 82 -6.37 29.23 0.11
N LEU A 83 -7.30 28.39 -0.31
CA LEU A 83 -7.13 26.94 -0.32
C LEU A 83 -7.56 26.36 -1.67
N VAL A 84 -6.63 25.67 -2.33
CA VAL A 84 -6.94 24.81 -3.48
C VAL A 84 -7.43 23.47 -2.96
N VAL A 85 -8.60 23.05 -3.40
CA VAL A 85 -9.17 21.74 -3.08
C VAL A 85 -9.33 20.96 -4.37
N SER A 86 -8.65 19.81 -4.47
CA SER A 86 -8.83 18.91 -5.60
C SER A 86 -10.00 17.95 -5.37
N ARG A 87 -10.59 17.48 -6.46
CA ARG A 87 -11.53 16.35 -6.38
C ARG A 87 -10.75 15.09 -6.00
N ARG A 88 -11.28 14.34 -5.03
CA ARG A 88 -10.72 13.06 -4.60
C ARG A 88 -10.55 12.11 -5.79
N ARG A 89 -9.32 11.65 -6.03
CA ARG A 89 -8.99 10.78 -7.17
C ARG A 89 -9.16 9.30 -6.87
N LEU A 90 -9.08 8.90 -5.60
CA LEU A 90 -9.35 7.53 -5.16
C LEU A 90 -10.31 7.53 -3.97
N SER A 91 -11.40 6.79 -4.09
CA SER A 91 -12.30 6.47 -2.98
C SER A 91 -12.04 5.05 -2.53
N LEU A 92 -11.68 4.89 -1.26
CA LEU A 92 -11.39 3.59 -0.65
C LEU A 92 -12.54 2.61 -0.96
N ASN A 93 -12.18 1.37 -1.32
CA ASN A 93 -13.13 0.27 -1.61
C ASN A 93 -14.11 0.52 -2.77
N ALA A 94 -14.02 1.63 -3.51
CA ALA A 94 -15.01 2.00 -4.51
C ALA A 94 -14.40 2.22 -5.90
N PHE A 95 -13.60 3.27 -6.08
CA PHE A 95 -13.10 3.64 -7.41
C PHE A 95 -11.80 4.44 -7.36
N ALA A 96 -11.09 4.43 -8.48
CA ALA A 96 -10.02 5.37 -8.80
C ALA A 96 -10.36 6.11 -10.10
N ARG A 97 -9.96 7.37 -10.20
CA ARG A 97 -10.13 8.26 -11.36
C ARG A 97 -8.80 8.41 -12.09
N PRO A 98 -8.80 8.84 -13.37
CA PRO A 98 -7.59 9.23 -14.06
C PRO A 98 -6.75 10.20 -13.21
N GLY A 99 -5.43 9.97 -13.18
CA GLY A 99 -4.50 10.75 -12.38
C GLY A 99 -4.36 10.31 -10.92
N ALA A 100 -5.08 9.28 -10.44
CA ALA A 100 -4.89 8.74 -9.09
C ALA A 100 -3.48 8.18 -8.86
N THR A 101 -2.80 7.74 -9.93
CA THR A 101 -1.47 7.12 -9.86
C THR A 101 -0.32 8.11 -9.92
N VAL A 102 -0.56 9.41 -10.17
CA VAL A 102 0.49 10.39 -10.49
C VAL A 102 1.58 10.44 -9.43
N LEU A 103 1.20 10.46 -8.15
CA LEU A 103 2.19 10.48 -7.07
C LEU A 103 2.84 9.11 -6.86
N TRP A 104 2.14 8.01 -7.11
CA TRP A 104 2.76 6.67 -7.11
C TRP A 104 3.84 6.59 -8.19
N ASP A 105 3.56 7.09 -9.39
CA ASP A 105 4.52 7.12 -10.50
C ASP A 105 5.73 8.00 -10.20
N ARG A 106 5.56 9.13 -9.49
CA ARG A 106 6.69 9.96 -9.02
C ARG A 106 7.56 9.20 -8.03
N VAL A 107 6.94 8.56 -7.04
CA VAL A 107 7.65 7.74 -6.04
C VAL A 107 8.45 6.64 -6.72
N THR A 108 7.84 5.87 -7.62
CA THR A 108 8.55 4.80 -8.35
C THR A 108 9.70 5.34 -9.16
N ARG A 109 9.50 6.38 -9.98
CA ARG A 109 10.56 6.95 -10.84
C ARG A 109 11.73 7.55 -10.05
N ALA A 110 11.48 8.07 -8.85
CA ALA A 110 12.53 8.61 -7.99
C ALA A 110 13.50 7.52 -7.48
N VAL A 111 13.05 6.26 -7.39
CA VAL A 111 13.85 5.12 -6.89
C VAL A 111 14.33 4.21 -8.02
N VAL A 112 13.47 3.94 -8.99
CA VAL A 112 13.70 3.04 -10.14
C VAL A 112 13.19 3.72 -11.43
N PRO A 113 14.04 4.48 -12.14
CA PRO A 113 13.64 5.18 -13.37
C PRO A 113 13.23 4.24 -14.52
N ASP A 114 13.84 3.06 -14.60
CA ASP A 114 13.63 2.05 -15.66
C ASP A 114 13.34 0.68 -15.03
N PRO A 115 12.09 0.43 -14.58
CA PRO A 115 11.72 -0.83 -13.93
C PRO A 115 11.72 -2.00 -14.90
N ARG A 116 12.24 -3.15 -14.45
CA ARG A 116 12.26 -4.42 -15.18
C ARG A 116 11.43 -5.45 -14.42
N PRO A 117 10.14 -5.64 -14.75
CA PRO A 117 9.25 -6.53 -14.03
C PRO A 117 9.56 -8.00 -14.38
N GLU A 118 10.60 -8.54 -13.76
CA GLU A 118 11.12 -9.90 -13.99
C GLU A 118 10.99 -10.78 -12.73
N ASP A 119 11.01 -10.17 -11.54
CA ASP A 119 11.06 -10.90 -10.27
C ASP A 119 9.68 -11.40 -9.83
N ARG A 120 9.66 -12.51 -9.09
CA ARG A 120 8.47 -12.97 -8.37
C ARG A 120 8.72 -12.78 -6.89
N VAL A 121 7.86 -12.03 -6.21
CA VAL A 121 8.06 -11.69 -4.79
C VAL A 121 6.85 -12.06 -3.96
N PHE A 122 7.09 -12.71 -2.83
CA PHE A 122 6.04 -13.05 -1.86
C PHE A 122 6.26 -12.27 -0.57
N PHE A 123 5.25 -11.50 -0.17
CA PHE A 123 5.24 -10.75 1.09
C PHE A 123 4.84 -11.68 2.23
N SER A 124 5.85 -12.28 2.86
CA SER A 124 5.61 -13.07 4.07
C SER A 124 5.31 -12.16 5.25
N ARG A 125 4.25 -12.50 5.98
CA ARG A 125 3.84 -11.84 7.22
C ARG A 125 4.43 -12.49 8.48
N ARG A 126 5.24 -13.54 8.34
CA ARG A 126 5.74 -14.33 9.47
C ARG A 126 6.44 -13.47 10.52
N ARG A 127 7.35 -12.59 10.11
CA ARG A 127 8.12 -11.75 11.05
C ARG A 127 7.22 -10.72 11.72
N PHE A 128 6.41 -10.00 10.95
CA PHE A 128 5.39 -9.10 11.50
C PHE A 128 4.49 -9.79 12.53
N GLU A 129 4.01 -11.01 12.27
CA GLU A 129 3.15 -11.73 13.20
C GLU A 129 3.90 -12.22 14.44
N ALA A 130 5.17 -12.63 14.32
CA ALA A 130 6.02 -12.93 15.46
C ALA A 130 6.25 -11.71 16.36
N ASP A 131 6.57 -10.56 15.77
CA ASP A 131 6.79 -9.29 16.48
C ASP A 131 5.50 -8.81 17.16
N MET A 132 4.36 -8.93 16.48
CA MET A 132 3.06 -8.55 17.02
C MET A 132 2.56 -9.51 18.10
N ALA A 133 2.81 -10.81 17.99
CA ALA A 133 2.43 -11.79 19.02
C ALA A 133 3.13 -11.50 20.35
N ALA A 134 4.37 -11.00 20.32
CA ALA A 134 5.09 -10.56 21.50
C ALA A 134 4.45 -9.32 22.16
N ALA A 135 3.76 -8.47 21.38
CA ALA A 135 3.18 -7.20 21.83
C ALA A 135 1.65 -7.25 22.09
N ASP A 136 0.92 -8.19 21.48
CA ASP A 136 -0.54 -8.36 21.59
C ASP A 136 -0.89 -9.87 21.74
N PRO A 137 -0.76 -10.43 22.96
CA PRO A 137 -0.98 -11.85 23.24
C PRO A 137 -2.40 -12.34 22.91
N GLU A 138 -3.37 -11.43 22.77
CA GLU A 138 -4.75 -11.71 22.37
C GLU A 138 -4.90 -12.05 20.87
N GLY A 139 -3.81 -11.97 20.08
CA GLY A 139 -3.75 -12.56 18.74
C GLY A 139 -4.54 -11.82 17.64
N ARG A 140 -4.98 -10.58 17.88
CA ARG A 140 -5.83 -9.82 16.92
C ARG A 140 -5.17 -9.57 15.55
N ASN A 141 -3.86 -9.74 15.46
CA ASN A 141 -3.07 -9.48 14.25
C ASN A 141 -2.37 -10.71 13.65
N ASN A 142 -2.55 -11.92 14.21
CA ASN A 142 -1.97 -13.19 13.72
C ASN A 142 -2.82 -13.82 12.60
N ARG A 143 -3.29 -13.00 11.65
CA ARG A 143 -4.37 -13.38 10.75
C ARG A 143 -3.95 -14.36 9.68
N SER A 144 -2.69 -14.28 9.24
CA SER A 144 -2.13 -15.19 8.25
C SER A 144 -1.75 -16.53 8.89
N ALA A 145 -1.12 -16.54 10.06
CA ALA A 145 -0.86 -17.77 10.82
C ALA A 145 -2.13 -18.54 11.21
N LEU A 146 -3.27 -17.85 11.38
CA LEU A 146 -4.56 -18.49 11.64
C LEU A 146 -5.22 -19.05 10.37
N ALA A 147 -4.80 -18.62 9.18
CA ALA A 147 -5.39 -19.00 7.90
C ALA A 147 -4.52 -19.98 7.10
N TRP A 148 -3.23 -20.02 7.37
CA TRP A 148 -2.23 -20.75 6.59
C TRP A 148 -1.15 -21.32 7.50
N ASP A 149 -0.62 -22.50 7.14
CA ASP A 149 0.66 -22.96 7.67
C ASP A 149 1.76 -22.13 7.00
N LEU A 150 2.38 -21.22 7.76
CA LEU A 150 3.37 -20.27 7.22
C LEU A 150 4.66 -20.95 6.74
N ASP A 151 5.08 -22.07 7.35
CA ASP A 151 6.24 -22.85 6.89
C ASP A 151 5.96 -23.49 5.55
N ALA A 152 4.82 -24.19 5.44
CA ALA A 152 4.41 -24.78 4.18
C ALA A 152 4.11 -23.71 3.10
N LEU A 153 3.61 -22.54 3.51
CA LEU A 153 3.27 -21.44 2.60
C LEU A 153 4.52 -20.85 1.97
N GLU A 154 5.50 -20.45 2.78
CA GLU A 154 6.78 -19.92 2.27
C GLU A 154 7.48 -20.96 1.40
N ALA A 155 7.55 -22.22 1.84
CA ALA A 155 8.17 -23.29 1.06
C ALA A 155 7.48 -23.50 -0.30
N SER A 156 6.15 -23.33 -0.38
CA SER A 156 5.41 -23.43 -1.65
C SER A 156 5.74 -22.28 -2.61
N PHE A 157 5.84 -21.05 -2.09
CA PHE A 157 6.24 -19.89 -2.88
C PHE A 157 7.70 -19.98 -3.35
N GLU A 158 8.62 -20.45 -2.50
CA GLU A 158 10.01 -20.70 -2.88
C GLU A 158 10.11 -21.72 -4.01
N ARG A 159 9.38 -22.85 -3.90
CA ARG A 159 9.32 -23.88 -4.98
C ARG A 159 8.76 -23.30 -6.29
N ALA A 160 7.85 -22.34 -6.22
CA ALA A 160 7.30 -21.65 -7.37
C ALA A 160 8.21 -20.51 -7.91
N GLY A 161 9.42 -20.36 -7.37
CA GLY A 161 10.43 -19.40 -7.82
C GLY A 161 10.24 -17.98 -7.28
N PHE A 162 9.48 -17.81 -6.19
CA PHE A 162 9.34 -16.52 -5.53
C PHE A 162 10.48 -16.28 -4.55
N THR A 163 10.95 -15.04 -4.52
CA THR A 163 11.76 -14.51 -3.41
C THR A 163 10.83 -14.14 -2.26
N ILE A 164 11.07 -14.75 -1.08
CA ILE A 164 10.37 -14.40 0.15
C ILE A 164 10.94 -13.10 0.70
N VAL A 165 10.08 -12.10 0.91
CA VAL A 165 10.47 -10.81 1.48
C VAL A 165 9.57 -10.44 2.67
N HIS A 166 10.14 -9.66 3.59
CA HIS A 166 9.47 -9.13 4.78
C HIS A 166 9.50 -7.60 4.72
N PRO A 167 8.49 -6.95 4.12
CA PRO A 167 8.52 -5.51 3.87
C PRO A 167 8.75 -4.67 5.14
N GLU A 168 8.30 -5.13 6.30
CA GLU A 168 8.47 -4.48 7.59
C GLU A 168 9.94 -4.36 8.04
N THR A 169 10.83 -5.18 7.49
CA THR A 169 12.28 -5.11 7.77
C THR A 169 13.06 -4.32 6.73
N MET A 170 12.38 -3.83 5.69
CA MET A 170 13.00 -3.13 4.56
C MET A 170 12.78 -1.62 4.66
N SER A 171 13.77 -0.85 4.21
CA SER A 171 13.59 0.57 3.96
C SER A 171 12.57 0.82 2.85
N ILE A 172 12.02 2.04 2.78
CA ILE A 172 11.04 2.41 1.76
C ILE A 172 11.61 2.30 0.35
N ASP A 173 12.87 2.72 0.16
CA ASP A 173 13.57 2.60 -1.10
C ASP A 173 13.74 1.14 -1.53
N GLU A 174 14.04 0.23 -0.60
CA GLU A 174 14.10 -1.21 -0.90
C GLU A 174 12.72 -1.75 -1.26
N GLN A 175 11.68 -1.42 -0.50
CA GLN A 175 10.31 -1.86 -0.79
C GLN A 175 9.87 -1.42 -2.19
N ILE A 176 10.09 -0.15 -2.54
CA ILE A 176 9.76 0.41 -3.87
C ILE A 176 10.56 -0.30 -4.96
N ARG A 177 11.86 -0.50 -4.76
CA ARG A 177 12.72 -1.19 -5.75
C ARG A 177 12.28 -2.62 -5.99
N THR A 178 11.92 -3.35 -4.93
CA THR A 178 11.44 -4.72 -5.02
C THR A 178 10.14 -4.80 -5.82
N VAL A 179 9.15 -3.94 -5.54
CA VAL A 179 7.87 -4.02 -6.25
C VAL A 179 7.90 -3.43 -7.65
N ALA A 180 8.74 -2.42 -7.90
CA ALA A 180 8.91 -1.85 -9.23
C ALA A 180 9.47 -2.86 -10.23
N ASN A 181 10.31 -3.80 -9.78
CA ASN A 181 10.93 -4.84 -10.61
C ASN A 181 10.21 -6.21 -10.52
N ALA A 182 9.07 -6.28 -9.85
CA ALA A 182 8.31 -7.52 -9.75
C ALA A 182 7.43 -7.75 -10.98
N ALA A 183 7.60 -8.89 -11.65
CA ALA A 183 6.63 -9.48 -12.57
C ALA A 183 5.37 -9.94 -11.83
N VAL A 184 5.54 -10.53 -10.65
CA VAL A 184 4.44 -10.99 -9.79
C VAL A 184 4.68 -10.60 -8.34
N ILE A 185 3.65 -10.01 -7.73
CA ILE A 185 3.60 -9.73 -6.30
C ILE A 185 2.53 -10.61 -5.68
N ALA A 186 2.91 -11.44 -4.71
CA ALA A 186 1.98 -12.24 -3.92
C ALA A 186 2.02 -11.82 -2.45
N GLY A 187 0.91 -11.89 -1.75
CA GLY A 187 0.89 -11.57 -0.32
C GLY A 187 -0.48 -11.69 0.32
N GLY A 188 -0.50 -11.74 1.65
CA GLY A 188 -1.73 -11.69 2.42
C GLY A 188 -2.50 -10.39 2.25
N SER A 189 -3.82 -10.49 2.35
CA SER A 189 -4.75 -9.36 2.36
C SER A 189 -4.32 -8.30 3.38
N GLY A 190 -4.09 -7.07 2.91
CA GLY A 190 -3.79 -5.94 3.78
C GLY A 190 -2.68 -5.02 3.26
N THR A 191 -2.07 -4.33 4.21
CA THR A 191 -1.30 -3.12 3.99
C THR A 191 -0.07 -3.28 3.11
N ALA A 192 0.67 -4.38 3.27
CA ALA A 192 1.87 -4.63 2.46
C ALA A 192 1.52 -4.79 0.98
N LEU A 193 0.38 -5.39 0.64
CA LEU A 193 -0.02 -5.64 -0.75
C LEU A 193 -0.36 -4.34 -1.50
N HIS A 194 -0.66 -3.25 -0.79
CA HIS A 194 -0.81 -1.92 -1.40
C HIS A 194 0.51 -1.35 -1.96
N LEU A 195 1.67 -1.94 -1.66
CA LEU A 195 2.92 -1.64 -2.36
C LEU A 195 2.83 -1.88 -3.88
N ALA A 196 1.90 -2.73 -4.35
CA ALA A 196 1.62 -2.91 -5.77
C ALA A 196 1.26 -1.59 -6.50
N ALA A 197 0.84 -0.55 -5.75
CA ALA A 197 0.66 0.81 -6.28
C ALA A 197 1.94 1.38 -6.93
N PHE A 198 3.12 0.97 -6.47
CA PHE A 198 4.42 1.41 -6.99
C PHE A 198 5.00 0.46 -8.05
N ALA A 199 4.34 -0.68 -8.29
CA ALA A 199 4.73 -1.64 -9.32
C ALA A 199 4.21 -1.21 -10.71
N THR A 200 4.72 -1.84 -11.77
CA THR A 200 4.32 -1.51 -13.14
C THR A 200 2.92 -2.05 -13.48
N ALA A 201 2.35 -1.61 -14.60
CA ALA A 201 1.09 -2.17 -15.12
C ALA A 201 1.24 -3.63 -15.59
N ALA A 202 2.46 -4.07 -15.92
CA ALA A 202 2.75 -5.45 -16.33
C ALA A 202 2.81 -6.41 -15.13
N THR A 203 2.90 -5.89 -13.90
CA THR A 203 2.94 -6.69 -12.68
C THR A 203 1.60 -7.36 -12.41
N ARG A 204 1.59 -8.67 -12.19
CA ARG A 204 0.41 -9.41 -11.73
C ARG A 204 0.39 -9.45 -10.21
N VAL A 205 -0.81 -9.36 -9.62
CA VAL A 205 -0.97 -9.35 -8.16
C VAL A 205 -1.77 -10.56 -7.70
N LEU A 206 -1.22 -11.33 -6.76
CA LEU A 206 -1.88 -12.46 -6.13
C LEU A 206 -2.20 -12.15 -4.67
N GLU A 207 -3.47 -11.94 -4.35
CA GLU A 207 -3.93 -11.74 -2.98
C GLU A 207 -4.28 -13.08 -2.33
N LEU A 208 -3.69 -13.35 -1.18
CA LEU A 208 -4.11 -14.45 -0.31
C LEU A 208 -5.13 -13.95 0.69
N GLY A 209 -6.25 -14.64 0.77
CA GLY A 209 -7.23 -14.47 1.83
C GLY A 209 -6.61 -14.71 3.21
N ASP A 210 -7.26 -14.15 4.21
CA ASP A 210 -7.02 -14.40 5.63
C ASP A 210 -8.38 -14.59 6.33
N ILE A 211 -8.38 -14.72 7.66
CA ILE A 211 -9.62 -14.87 8.42
C ILE A 211 -10.64 -13.73 8.26
N ARG A 212 -10.26 -12.56 7.73
CA ARG A 212 -11.17 -11.42 7.48
C ARG A 212 -11.67 -11.35 6.05
N SER A 213 -10.86 -11.85 5.14
CA SER A 213 -11.09 -11.79 3.70
C SER A 213 -11.42 -13.16 3.13
N GLY A 214 -11.59 -14.22 3.94
CA GLY A 214 -11.44 -15.62 3.52
C GLY A 214 -12.12 -16.05 2.22
N ALA A 215 -13.30 -15.52 1.86
CA ALA A 215 -13.99 -15.85 0.62
C ALA A 215 -13.80 -14.82 -0.51
N ASN A 216 -13.42 -13.57 -0.21
CA ASN A 216 -13.40 -12.47 -1.17
C ASN A 216 -12.21 -11.53 -0.97
N PRO A 217 -11.57 -11.07 -2.05
CA PRO A 217 -10.50 -10.08 -1.96
C PRO A 217 -10.97 -8.79 -1.32
N VAL A 218 -10.05 -8.11 -0.63
CA VAL A 218 -10.29 -6.79 -0.05
C VAL A 218 -10.60 -5.80 -1.19
N PRO A 219 -11.75 -5.09 -1.17
CA PRO A 219 -12.16 -4.24 -2.29
C PRO A 219 -11.12 -3.18 -2.65
N ASN A 220 -10.40 -2.64 -1.66
CA ASN A 220 -9.39 -1.61 -1.91
C ASN A 220 -8.22 -2.10 -2.77
N GLN A 221 -7.76 -3.35 -2.60
CA GLN A 221 -6.66 -3.86 -3.42
C GLN A 221 -7.06 -3.91 -4.90
N ARG A 222 -8.31 -4.31 -5.19
CA ARG A 222 -8.85 -4.29 -6.55
C ARG A 222 -8.89 -2.88 -7.15
N VAL A 223 -9.18 -1.86 -6.33
CA VAL A 223 -9.14 -0.45 -6.77
C VAL A 223 -7.70 -0.05 -7.13
N VAL A 224 -6.71 -0.43 -6.31
CA VAL A 224 -5.29 -0.16 -6.58
C VAL A 224 -4.84 -0.84 -7.88
N CYS A 225 -5.06 -2.16 -8.01
CA CYS A 225 -4.66 -2.90 -9.21
C CYS A 225 -5.33 -2.34 -10.47
N ARG A 226 -6.63 -2.05 -10.41
CA ARG A 226 -7.36 -1.44 -11.53
C ARG A 226 -6.84 -0.05 -11.90
N ALA A 227 -6.47 0.77 -10.91
CA ALA A 227 -5.88 2.08 -11.15
C ALA A 227 -4.52 1.98 -11.85
N ARG A 228 -3.74 0.93 -11.55
CA ARG A 228 -2.46 0.62 -12.19
C ARG A 228 -2.59 -0.10 -13.53
N GLY A 229 -3.75 -0.65 -13.85
CA GLY A 229 -3.95 -1.52 -15.01
C GLY A 229 -3.37 -2.93 -14.82
N GLN A 230 -3.21 -3.37 -13.57
CA GLN A 230 -2.67 -4.68 -13.21
C GLN A 230 -3.76 -5.76 -13.23
N GLU A 231 -3.37 -6.96 -13.63
CA GLU A 231 -4.18 -8.16 -13.41
C GLU A 231 -4.06 -8.60 -11.96
N MET A 232 -5.17 -9.07 -11.38
CA MET A 232 -5.21 -9.52 -10.00
C MET A 232 -5.97 -10.84 -9.88
N ALA A 233 -5.35 -11.80 -9.21
CA ALA A 233 -5.95 -13.06 -8.79
C ALA A 233 -6.09 -13.11 -7.26
N TYR A 234 -6.95 -13.99 -6.77
CA TYR A 234 -7.24 -14.14 -5.36
C TYR A 234 -7.34 -15.62 -4.98
N ILE A 235 -6.70 -16.00 -3.86
CA ILE A 235 -6.77 -17.34 -3.29
C ILE A 235 -7.47 -17.27 -1.94
N ALA A 236 -8.63 -17.91 -1.84
CA ALA A 236 -9.41 -17.98 -0.61
C ALA A 236 -8.64 -18.65 0.54
N ALA A 237 -8.72 -18.06 1.74
CA ALA A 237 -8.39 -18.77 2.98
C ALA A 237 -9.57 -19.69 3.31
N ALA A 238 -9.50 -20.92 2.84
CA ALA A 238 -10.50 -21.95 3.06
C ALA A 238 -9.89 -23.06 3.94
N PRO A 239 -9.80 -22.86 5.27
CA PRO A 239 -9.24 -23.86 6.18
C PRO A 239 -10.07 -25.15 6.20
N ASP A 240 -11.38 -25.05 5.93
CA ASP A 240 -12.31 -26.18 5.84
C ASP A 240 -12.41 -26.79 4.43
N SER A 241 -11.51 -26.39 3.52
CA SER A 241 -11.46 -26.94 2.16
C SER A 241 -11.01 -28.41 2.17
N GLU A 242 -11.63 -29.23 1.31
CA GLU A 242 -11.15 -30.60 1.05
C GLU A 242 -9.78 -30.61 0.36
N LEU A 243 -9.44 -29.54 -0.37
CA LEU A 243 -8.12 -29.32 -0.93
C LEU A 243 -7.15 -28.83 0.13
N SER A 244 -5.97 -29.43 0.16
CA SER A 244 -4.83 -28.95 0.93
C SER A 244 -4.40 -27.53 0.50
N GLN A 245 -3.64 -26.86 1.36
CA GLN A 245 -3.03 -25.58 1.05
C GLN A 245 -2.19 -25.64 -0.23
N ASP A 246 -1.35 -26.66 -0.38
CA ASP A 246 -0.46 -26.82 -1.53
C ASP A 246 -1.27 -27.03 -2.82
N GLU A 247 -2.31 -27.85 -2.80
CA GLU A 247 -3.19 -28.03 -3.97
C GLU A 247 -3.90 -26.73 -4.39
N ARG A 248 -4.29 -25.89 -3.42
CA ARG A 248 -4.89 -24.57 -3.71
C ARG A 248 -3.87 -23.62 -4.35
N LEU A 249 -2.63 -23.64 -3.88
CA LEU A 249 -1.54 -22.82 -4.44
C LEU A 249 -1.10 -23.31 -5.82
N ASP A 250 -0.91 -24.61 -6.00
CA ASP A 250 -0.47 -25.21 -7.27
C ASP A 250 -1.45 -24.92 -8.40
N ARG A 251 -2.76 -24.99 -8.11
CA ARG A 251 -3.80 -24.58 -9.08
C ARG A 251 -3.66 -23.12 -9.47
N ALA A 252 -3.50 -22.23 -8.49
CA ALA A 252 -3.34 -20.81 -8.76
C ALA A 252 -2.04 -20.50 -9.53
N PHE A 253 -0.96 -21.20 -9.24
CA PHE A 253 0.30 -21.05 -9.96
C PHE A 253 0.22 -21.53 -11.41
N ALA A 254 -0.50 -22.62 -11.67
CA ALA A 254 -0.72 -23.11 -13.04
C ALA A 254 -1.53 -22.13 -13.91
N ASP A 255 -2.43 -21.35 -13.31
CA ASP A 255 -3.18 -20.31 -14.03
C ASP A 255 -2.34 -19.02 -14.22
N LEU A 256 -1.30 -18.83 -13.42
CA LEU A 256 -0.44 -17.64 -13.42
C LEU A 256 0.85 -17.83 -14.24
N PHE A 257 1.29 -19.04 -14.55
CA PHE A 257 2.60 -19.29 -15.18
C PHE A 257 2.54 -20.41 -16.22
#